data_AF-A0A1G7WQ20-F1
#
_entry.id   AF-A0A1G7WQ20-F1
#
_cell.length_a   1.000
_cell.length_b   1.000
_cell.length_c   1.000
_cell.angle_alpha   90.00
_cell.angle_beta   90.00
_cell.angle_gamma   90.00
#
_symmetry.space_group_name_H-M   'P 1'
#
loop_
_entity.id
_entity.type
_entity.pdbx_description
1 polymer ?
#
loop_
_entity_poly.entity_id
_entity_poly.type
_entity_poly.pdbx_seq_one_letter_code
_entity_poly.pdbx_strand_id
1 'polypeptide(L)'
;MGKYYSTIEDVIVYTGIEPVDLKLDTEEELHSTIETWLIQVKSLMDRITERDFHKELEDGKINEIDAGLHNIALRITANMVLQAQIRKQTSTIEKDSNLPQLLQSSIITQDIREELEQYKNKKIESNDFSFFIRRVRNGSELS
;
A
#
# COMPACT_ATOMS: atom_id res chain seq x y z
N MET A 1 -6.60 -1.11 -15.91
CA MET A 1 -6.43 -1.74 -14.58
C MET A 1 -5.01 -1.53 -14.03
N GLY A 2 -4.83 -0.69 -13.01
CA GLY A 2 -3.52 -0.48 -12.39
C GLY A 2 -3.06 -1.70 -11.58
N LYS A 3 -1.77 -2.02 -11.67
CA LYS A 3 -1.20 -3.27 -11.13
C LYS A 3 -1.05 -3.27 -9.62
N TYR A 4 -0.81 -2.12 -9.01
CA TYR A 4 -0.53 -1.97 -7.58
C TYR A 4 -0.63 -0.50 -7.14
N TYR A 5 -0.70 -0.27 -5.83
CA TYR A 5 -0.85 1.07 -5.25
C TYR A 5 0.47 1.78 -4.91
N SER A 6 1.65 1.19 -5.04
CA SER A 6 2.93 1.90 -4.77
C SER A 6 3.96 1.51 -5.82
N THR A 7 5.03 2.27 -6.01
CA THR A 7 6.07 1.92 -6.98
C THR A 7 7.14 1.02 -6.38
N ILE A 8 7.89 0.33 -7.24
CA ILE A 8 9.04 -0.50 -6.84
C ILE A 8 10.13 0.41 -6.25
N GLU A 9 10.36 1.54 -6.91
CA GLU A 9 11.37 2.54 -6.54
C GLU A 9 11.09 3.12 -5.15
N ASP A 10 9.83 3.45 -4.84
CA ASP A 10 9.44 3.93 -3.51
C ASP A 10 9.75 2.89 -2.43
N VAL A 11 9.48 1.61 -2.71
CA VAL A 11 9.79 0.51 -1.78
C VAL A 11 11.30 0.39 -1.56
N ILE A 12 12.10 0.44 -2.62
CA ILE A 12 13.57 0.37 -2.53
C ILE A 12 14.10 1.55 -1.72
N VAL A 13 13.68 2.78 -2.04
CA VAL A 13 14.12 3.99 -1.33
C VAL A 13 13.69 3.96 0.14
N TYR A 14 12.47 3.53 0.43
CA TYR A 14 11.92 3.49 1.78
C TYR A 14 12.59 2.43 2.67
N THR A 15 12.89 1.26 2.10
CA THR A 15 13.45 0.13 2.85
C THR A 15 14.97 0.08 2.83
N GLY A 16 15.61 0.71 1.85
CA GLY A 16 17.05 0.60 1.60
C GLY A 16 17.48 -0.80 1.18
N ILE A 17 16.58 -1.61 0.64
CA ILE A 17 16.87 -3.01 0.33
C ILE A 17 17.76 -3.16 -0.91
N GLU A 18 18.75 -4.03 -0.81
CA GLU A 18 19.62 -4.45 -1.90
C GLU A 18 19.39 -5.92 -2.25
N PRO A 19 19.72 -6.38 -3.47
CA PRO A 19 19.55 -7.79 -3.87
C PRO A 19 20.21 -8.77 -2.90
N VAL A 20 21.38 -8.40 -2.38
CA VAL A 20 22.18 -9.20 -1.43
C VAL A 20 21.44 -9.51 -0.13
N ASP A 21 20.55 -8.60 0.32
CA ASP A 21 19.77 -8.78 1.56
C ASP A 21 18.79 -9.94 1.47
N LEU A 22 18.34 -10.27 0.25
CA LEU A 22 17.42 -11.36 -0.02
C LEU A 22 18.11 -12.60 -0.60
N LYS A 23 19.44 -12.57 -0.75
CA LYS A 23 20.23 -13.56 -1.49
C LYS A 23 19.76 -13.69 -2.95
N LEU A 24 19.53 -12.56 -3.59
CA LEU A 24 19.25 -12.45 -5.01
C LEU A 24 20.54 -12.04 -5.73
N ASP A 25 20.67 -12.47 -6.98
CA ASP A 25 21.89 -12.28 -7.75
C ASP A 25 21.88 -10.95 -8.53
N THR A 26 20.68 -10.40 -8.78
CA THR A 26 20.52 -9.21 -9.63
C THR A 26 19.47 -8.22 -9.11
N GLU A 27 19.59 -6.97 -9.55
CA GLU A 27 18.54 -5.95 -9.35
C GLU A 27 17.22 -6.32 -10.03
N GLU A 28 17.28 -6.98 -11.19
CA GLU A 28 16.08 -7.45 -11.90
C GLU A 28 15.26 -8.44 -11.07
N GLU A 29 15.92 -9.37 -10.37
CA GLU A 29 15.28 -10.30 -9.45
C GLU A 29 14.64 -9.58 -8.25
N LEU A 30 15.31 -8.55 -7.73
CA LEU A 30 14.77 -7.71 -6.65
C LEU A 30 13.52 -6.96 -7.12
N HIS A 31 13.58 -6.31 -8.28
CA HIS A 31 12.45 -5.59 -8.87
C HIS A 31 11.26 -6.53 -9.11
N SER A 32 11.50 -7.72 -9.67
CA SER A 32 10.46 -8.74 -9.90
C SER A 32 9.84 -9.24 -8.59
N THR A 33 10.66 -9.41 -7.55
CA THR A 33 10.19 -9.81 -6.22
C THR A 33 9.29 -8.73 -5.61
N ILE A 34 9.72 -7.47 -5.65
CA ILE A 34 8.94 -6.34 -5.15
C ILE A 34 7.66 -6.14 -5.96
N GLU A 35 7.70 -6.25 -7.30
CA GLU A 35 6.50 -6.20 -8.15
C GLU A 35 5.48 -7.26 -7.70
N THR A 36 5.94 -8.49 -7.49
CA THR A 36 5.09 -9.59 -7.03
C THR A 36 4.46 -9.28 -5.67
N TRP A 37 5.22 -8.72 -4.72
CA TRP A 37 4.69 -8.32 -3.42
C TRP A 37 3.68 -7.19 -3.52
N LEU A 38 3.94 -6.17 -4.34
CA LEU A 38 3.02 -5.06 -4.57
C LEU A 38 1.68 -5.53 -5.16
N ILE A 39 1.70 -6.49 -6.07
CA ILE A 39 0.47 -7.13 -6.60
C ILE A 39 -0.29 -7.87 -5.50
N GLN A 40 0.41 -8.61 -4.64
CA GLN A 40 -0.22 -9.29 -3.50
C GLN A 40 -0.82 -8.28 -2.52
N VAL A 41 -0.10 -7.19 -2.23
CA VAL A 41 -0.57 -6.11 -1.35
C VAL A 41 -1.81 -5.43 -1.91
N LYS A 42 -1.88 -5.15 -3.22
CA LYS A 42 -3.12 -4.66 -3.87
C LYS A 42 -4.29 -5.59 -3.57
N SER A 43 -4.12 -6.89 -3.82
CA SER A 43 -5.17 -7.89 -3.59
C SER A 43 -5.62 -7.94 -2.12
N LEU A 44 -4.69 -7.81 -1.18
CA LEU A 44 -5.00 -7.76 0.26
C LEU A 44 -5.78 -6.50 0.62
N MET A 45 -5.33 -5.33 0.16
CA MET A 45 -5.98 -4.05 0.41
C MET A 45 -7.40 -4.05 -0.16
N ASP A 46 -7.57 -4.43 -1.42
CA ASP A 46 -8.88 -4.48 -2.09
C ASP A 46 -9.88 -5.37 -1.35
N ARG A 47 -9.38 -6.48 -0.78
CA ARG A 47 -10.20 -7.39 0.03
C ARG A 47 -10.60 -6.78 1.38
N ILE A 48 -9.73 -6.00 2.01
CA ILE A 48 -10.02 -5.34 3.30
C ILE A 48 -10.98 -4.17 3.11
N THR A 49 -10.77 -3.37 2.07
CA THR A 49 -11.62 -2.23 1.74
C THR A 49 -12.91 -2.63 1.04
N GLU A 50 -13.00 -3.88 0.55
CA GLU A 50 -14.08 -4.39 -0.29
C GLU A 50 -14.27 -3.57 -1.58
N ARG A 51 -13.19 -2.94 -2.07
CA ARG A 51 -13.18 -1.98 -3.18
C ARG A 51 -11.91 -2.11 -4.01
N ASP A 52 -12.04 -1.99 -5.33
CA ASP A 52 -10.88 -1.84 -6.23
C ASP A 52 -10.83 -0.39 -6.72
N PHE A 53 -9.96 0.43 -6.12
CA PHE A 53 -9.86 1.86 -6.43
C PHE A 53 -9.33 2.11 -7.84
N HIS A 54 -8.52 1.22 -8.41
CA HIS A 54 -8.08 1.35 -9.79
C HIS A 54 -9.23 1.14 -10.76
N LYS A 55 -10.10 0.16 -10.48
CA LYS A 55 -11.30 -0.05 -11.27
C LYS A 55 -12.28 1.11 -11.11
N GLU A 56 -12.46 1.63 -9.90
CA GLU A 56 -13.31 2.79 -9.67
C GLU A 56 -12.81 4.05 -10.40
N LEU A 57 -11.49 4.24 -10.50
CA LEU A 57 -10.88 5.33 -11.27
C LEU A 57 -11.14 5.14 -12.78
N GLU A 58 -10.94 3.92 -13.28
CA GLU A 58 -11.17 3.57 -14.69
C GLU A 58 -12.66 3.71 -15.08
N ASP A 59 -13.57 3.34 -14.18
CA ASP A 59 -15.01 3.52 -14.32
C ASP A 59 -15.46 5.00 -14.17
N GLY A 60 -14.54 5.92 -13.83
CA GLY A 60 -14.84 7.33 -13.58
C GLY A 60 -15.68 7.59 -12.33
N LYS A 61 -15.72 6.63 -11.38
CA LYS A 61 -16.42 6.80 -10.10
C LYS A 61 -15.65 7.73 -9.19
N ILE A 62 -14.32 7.58 -9.14
CA ILE A 62 -13.39 8.49 -8.46
C ILE A 62 -12.54 9.23 -9.50
N ASN A 63 -12.02 10.41 -9.15
CA ASN A 63 -11.15 11.19 -10.03
C ASN A 63 -9.67 10.87 -9.85
N GLU A 64 -9.30 10.41 -8.67
CA GLU A 64 -7.93 10.07 -8.29
C GLU A 64 -7.93 9.02 -7.19
N ILE A 65 -6.81 8.30 -7.07
CA ILE A 65 -6.56 7.39 -5.94
C ILE A 65 -5.93 8.22 -4.82
N ASP A 66 -6.45 8.06 -3.60
CA ASP A 66 -5.96 8.79 -2.43
C ASP A 66 -4.49 8.45 -2.14
N ALA A 67 -3.66 9.48 -1.91
CA ALA A 67 -2.25 9.31 -1.57
C ALA A 67 -2.02 8.46 -0.32
N GLY A 68 -2.98 8.41 0.61
CA GLY A 68 -2.93 7.53 1.77
C GLY A 68 -2.89 6.04 1.39
N LEU A 69 -3.60 5.62 0.33
CA LEU A 69 -3.55 4.24 -0.16
C LEU A 69 -2.15 3.89 -0.69
N HIS A 70 -1.47 4.84 -1.33
CA HIS A 70 -0.09 4.66 -1.77
C HIS A 70 0.87 4.42 -0.59
N ASN A 71 0.78 5.25 0.45
CA ASN A 71 1.58 5.11 1.66
C ASN A 71 1.29 3.78 2.41
N ILE A 72 0.02 3.39 2.51
CA ILE A 72 -0.35 2.13 3.16
C ILE A 72 0.26 0.94 2.39
N ALA A 73 0.17 0.93 1.07
CA ALA A 73 0.75 -0.13 0.25
C ALA A 73 2.27 -0.22 0.43
N LEU A 74 2.95 0.93 0.47
CA LEU A 74 4.37 1.04 0.76
C LEU A 74 4.73 0.41 2.12
N ARG A 75 4.02 0.79 3.19
CA ARG A 75 4.25 0.28 4.55
C ARG A 75 4.02 -1.23 4.67
N ILE A 76 2.97 -1.77 4.05
CA ILE A 76 2.72 -3.22 4.05
C ILE A 76 3.86 -3.95 3.32
N THR A 77 4.28 -3.42 2.18
CA THR A 77 5.37 -4.02 1.38
C THR A 77 6.70 -3.94 2.12
N ALA A 78 6.98 -2.84 2.81
CA ALA A 78 8.14 -2.71 3.69
C ALA A 78 8.12 -3.72 4.85
N ASN A 79 6.96 -4.00 5.43
CA ASN A 79 6.83 -5.05 6.43
C ASN A 79 7.11 -6.45 5.83
N MET A 80 6.70 -6.71 4.59
CA MET A 80 7.03 -7.96 3.89
C MET A 80 8.54 -8.09 3.66
N VAL A 81 9.19 -7.00 3.20
CA VAL A 81 10.64 -6.89 3.04
C VAL A 81 11.37 -7.23 4.34
N LEU A 82 11.01 -6.57 5.43
CA LEU A 82 11.63 -6.77 6.74
C LEU A 82 11.48 -8.22 7.22
N GLN A 83 10.28 -8.80 7.08
CA GLN A 83 10.06 -10.20 7.43
C GLN A 83 10.89 -11.15 6.55
N ALA A 84 11.05 -10.86 5.26
CA ALA A 84 11.89 -11.66 4.37
C ALA A 84 13.36 -11.63 4.79
N GLN A 85 13.90 -10.44 5.11
CA GLN A 85 15.26 -10.27 5.64
C GLN A 85 15.46 -11.06 6.94
N ILE A 86 14.55 -10.92 7.91
CA ILE A 86 14.66 -11.64 9.20
C ILE A 86 14.59 -13.16 9.00
N ARG A 87 13.68 -13.65 8.16
CA ARG A 87 13.55 -15.11 7.88
C ARG A 87 14.80 -15.65 7.17
N LYS A 88 15.42 -14.86 6.31
CA LYS A 88 16.67 -15.22 5.61
C LYS A 88 17.86 -15.25 6.56
N GLN A 89 17.94 -14.33 7.52
CA GLN A 89 19.00 -14.32 8.55
C GLN A 89 18.84 -15.50 9.53
N THR A 90 17.61 -15.75 9.98
CA THR A 90 17.29 -16.85 10.92
C THR A 90 17.43 -18.24 10.29
N SER A 91 17.25 -18.40 8.97
CA SER A 91 17.48 -19.70 8.30
C SER A 91 18.95 -20.14 8.30
N THR A 92 19.89 -19.24 8.61
CA THR A 92 21.33 -19.52 8.69
C THR A 92 21.76 -19.86 10.13
N ILE A 93 20.94 -19.56 11.13
CA ILE A 93 21.23 -19.85 12.54
C ILE A 93 20.67 -21.24 12.85
N GLU A 94 21.55 -22.23 12.95
CA GLU A 94 21.20 -23.57 13.43
C GLU A 94 20.37 -23.48 14.72
N LYS A 95 19.20 -24.12 14.70
CA LYS A 95 18.62 -25.01 15.73
C LYS A 95 19.00 -24.82 17.22
N ASP A 96 19.29 -23.60 17.66
CA ASP A 96 19.57 -23.31 19.05
C ASP A 96 18.40 -22.57 19.69
N SER A 97 17.95 -23.14 20.78
CA SER A 97 16.54 -23.17 21.18
C SER A 97 16.15 -21.97 22.03
N ASN A 98 16.39 -20.75 21.54
CA ASN A 98 15.95 -19.49 22.16
C ASN A 98 15.79 -18.35 21.13
N LEU A 99 15.13 -18.62 20.00
CA LEU A 99 14.67 -17.52 19.13
C LEU A 99 13.55 -16.76 19.86
N PRO A 100 13.62 -15.41 19.96
CA PRO A 100 12.57 -14.64 20.60
C PRO A 100 11.21 -14.93 19.96
N GLN A 101 10.20 -15.16 20.79
CA GLN A 101 8.75 -15.17 20.47
C GLN A 101 8.23 -13.84 19.89
N LEU A 102 9.07 -13.07 19.18
CA LEU A 102 8.83 -11.69 18.77
C LEU A 102 8.73 -11.52 17.24
N LEU A 103 8.42 -12.59 16.50
CA LEU A 103 7.90 -12.43 15.15
C LEU A 103 6.40 -12.15 15.26
N GLN A 104 6.02 -10.88 15.41
CA GLN A 104 4.67 -10.48 15.01
C GLN A 104 4.57 -10.77 13.50
N SER A 105 4.02 -11.93 13.16
CA SER A 105 3.95 -12.48 11.81
C SER A 105 3.02 -11.70 10.88
N SER A 106 2.46 -10.59 11.34
CA SER A 106 1.52 -9.79 10.58
C SER A 106 2.23 -8.73 9.76
N ILE A 107 2.18 -8.87 8.43
CA ILE A 107 2.59 -7.82 7.48
C ILE A 107 1.58 -6.66 7.47
N ILE A 108 0.33 -6.93 7.87
CA ILE A 108 -0.74 -5.94 8.09
C ILE A 108 -0.91 -5.77 9.59
N THR A 109 -0.32 -4.73 10.14
CA THR A 109 -0.45 -4.39 11.56
C THR A 109 -1.86 -3.84 11.85
N GLN A 110 -2.23 -3.80 13.13
CA GLN A 110 -3.58 -3.38 13.53
C GLN A 110 -3.88 -1.93 13.11
N ASP A 111 -2.91 -1.04 13.23
CA ASP A 111 -2.99 0.36 12.78
C ASP A 111 -3.20 0.47 11.26
N ILE A 112 -2.50 -0.35 10.46
CA ILE A 112 -2.70 -0.39 9.00
C ILE A 112 -4.12 -0.85 8.68
N ARG A 113 -4.63 -1.85 9.40
CA ARG A 113 -6.00 -2.34 9.21
C ARG A 113 -7.02 -1.26 9.52
N GLU A 114 -6.87 -0.59 10.66
CA GLU A 114 -7.75 0.51 11.07
C GLU A 114 -7.73 1.66 10.06
N GLU A 115 -6.56 1.99 9.50
CA GLU A 115 -6.41 2.98 8.45
C GLU A 115 -7.13 2.56 7.16
N LEU A 116 -6.97 1.31 6.72
CA LEU A 116 -7.67 0.75 5.55
C LEU A 116 -9.19 0.72 5.72
N GLU A 117 -9.68 0.41 6.92
CA GLU A 117 -11.11 0.37 7.20
C GLU A 117 -11.80 1.73 7.02
N GLN A 118 -11.08 2.84 7.18
CA GLN A 118 -11.60 4.19 6.90
C GLN A 118 -11.97 4.36 5.41
N TYR A 119 -11.30 3.64 4.52
CA TYR A 119 -11.55 3.70 3.07
C TYR A 119 -12.74 2.83 2.63
N LYS A 120 -13.20 1.89 3.47
CA LYS A 120 -14.36 1.04 3.16
C LYS A 120 -15.63 1.87 2.93
N ASN A 121 -15.87 2.85 3.82
CA ASN A 121 -17.09 3.67 3.82
C ASN A 121 -16.88 5.11 3.35
N LYS A 122 -15.64 5.49 2.96
CA LYS A 122 -15.36 6.84 2.47
C LYS A 122 -16.20 7.08 1.22
N LYS A 123 -17.26 7.87 1.38
CA LYS A 123 -18.12 8.30 0.28
C LYS A 123 -17.26 9.02 -0.72
N ILE A 124 -17.43 8.62 -1.97
CA ILE A 124 -16.85 9.33 -3.08
C ILE A 124 -17.61 10.65 -3.17
N GLU A 125 -17.00 11.73 -2.67
CA GLU A 125 -17.45 13.06 -3.06
C GLU A 125 -17.06 13.24 -4.52
N SER A 126 -17.97 12.83 -5.42
CA SER A 126 -17.93 13.27 -6.80
C SER A 126 -17.83 14.78 -6.74
N ASN A 127 -16.71 15.35 -7.17
CA ASN A 127 -16.46 16.79 -7.19
C ASN A 127 -17.72 17.52 -7.63
N ASP A 128 -18.46 18.03 -6.65
CA ASP A 128 -19.71 18.69 -6.90
C ASP A 128 -19.29 20.10 -7.31
N PHE A 129 -18.92 20.25 -8.59
CA PHE A 129 -18.82 21.56 -9.23
C PHE A 129 -20.10 22.37 -9.00
N SER A 130 -21.24 21.72 -8.67
CA SER A 130 -22.44 22.39 -8.20
C SER A 130 -22.25 23.13 -6.87
N PHE A 131 -21.40 22.69 -5.95
CA PHE A 131 -21.11 23.39 -4.70
C PHE A 131 -20.34 24.70 -4.95
N PHE A 132 -19.38 24.67 -5.88
CA PHE A 132 -18.64 25.87 -6.30
C PHE A 132 -19.53 26.84 -7.09
N ILE A 133 -20.34 26.33 -8.04
CA ILE A 133 -21.29 27.15 -8.82
C ILE A 133 -22.39 27.74 -7.91
N ARG A 134 -22.89 26.99 -6.91
CA ARG A 134 -23.93 27.47 -5.97
C ARG A 134 -23.40 28.55 -5.04
N ARG A 135 -22.13 28.48 -4.64
CA ARG A 135 -21.47 29.52 -3.82
C ARG A 135 -21.21 30.80 -4.60
N VAL A 136 -20.80 30.69 -5.87
CA VAL A 136 -20.59 31.86 -6.75
C VAL A 136 -21.92 32.55 -7.09
N ARG A 137 -22.99 31.77 -7.33
CA ARG A 137 -24.31 32.32 -7.70
C ARG A 137 -25.06 32.96 -6.52
N ASN A 138 -24.84 32.51 -5.29
CA ASN A 138 -25.42 33.11 -4.09
C ASN A 138 -24.59 34.29 -3.53
N GLY A 139 -23.35 34.48 -4.01
CA GLY A 139 -22.49 35.60 -3.61
C GLY A 139 -22.66 36.86 -4.44
N SER A 140 -23.39 36.79 -5.56
CA SER A 140 -23.59 37.91 -6.49
C SER A 140 -24.89 38.71 -6.27
N GLU A 141 -25.63 38.46 -5.18
CA GLU A 141 -26.86 39.22 -4.83
C GLU A 141 -26.66 40.20 -3.66
N LEU A 142 -25.42 40.42 -3.20
CA LEU A 142 -25.11 41.32 -2.06
C LEU A 142 -24.03 42.38 -2.38
N SER A 143 -24.04 42.91 -3.59
CA SER A 143 -23.21 44.06 -3.98
C SER A 143 -24.00 45.06 -4.79
#